data_AF-A0A518IT27-F1
#
_entry.id   AF-A0A518IT27-F1
#
_cell.length_a   1.000
_cell.length_b   1.000
_cell.length_c   1.000
_cell.angle_alpha   90.00
_cell.angle_beta   90.00
_cell.angle_gamma   90.00
#
_symmetry.space_group_name_H-M   'P 1'
#
loop_
_entity.id
_entity.type
_entity.pdbx_description
1 polymer ?
#
loop_
_entity_poly.entity_id
_entity_poly.type
_entity_poly.pdbx_seq_one_letter_code
_entity_poly.pdbx_strand_id
1 'polypeptide(L)'
;MNQMTSIADGNNLAVKTAAQDANAVQDAVNLIAIVGCFHRHLLALRQAGLCGDDLNNHPASLAFVSKLNSLCRMTTEREMAAFSAIDKLAEGESVEYDVIPI
;
A
#
# COMPACT_ATOMS: atom_id res chain seq x y z
N MET A 1 22.65 -1.11 26.09
CA MET A 1 21.23 -1.09 25.68
C MET A 1 20.56 -2.32 26.28
N ASN A 2 19.60 -2.15 27.19
CA ASN A 2 18.77 -3.27 27.64
C ASN A 2 17.74 -3.55 26.54
N GLN A 3 17.81 -4.72 25.91
CA GLN A 3 16.75 -5.18 25.02
C GLN A 3 15.59 -5.69 25.88
N MET A 4 14.39 -5.18 25.62
CA MET A 4 13.16 -5.65 26.23
C MET A 4 12.38 -6.45 25.19
N THR A 5 12.07 -7.70 25.50
CA THR A 5 11.24 -8.58 24.67
C THR A 5 9.81 -8.57 25.21
N SER A 6 8.84 -8.55 24.29
CA SER A 6 7.40 -8.65 24.61
C SER A 6 6.78 -9.77 23.77
N ILE A 7 5.78 -10.44 24.34
CA ILE A 7 5.09 -11.58 23.71
C ILE A 7 3.65 -11.16 23.42
N ALA A 8 3.23 -11.29 22.16
CA ALA A 8 1.84 -11.12 21.77
C ALA A 8 1.08 -12.44 21.92
N ASP A 9 -0.06 -12.42 22.63
CA ASP A 9 -0.89 -13.62 22.85
C ASP A 9 -1.86 -13.85 21.68
N GLY A 10 -1.66 -14.95 20.95
CA GLY A 10 -2.52 -15.36 19.83
C GLY A 10 -3.91 -15.86 20.22
N ASN A 11 -4.17 -16.09 21.51
CA ASN A 11 -5.51 -16.42 22.03
C ASN A 11 -6.31 -15.16 22.38
N ASN A 12 -5.67 -14.00 22.46
CA ASN A 12 -6.36 -12.73 22.59
C ASN A 12 -7.07 -12.40 21.28
N LEU A 13 -8.40 -12.25 21.35
CA LEU A 13 -9.24 -12.03 20.18
C LEU A 13 -8.83 -10.79 19.39
N ALA A 14 -8.43 -9.70 20.06
CA ALA A 14 -8.02 -8.47 19.39
C ALA A 14 -6.68 -8.65 18.65
N VAL A 15 -5.72 -9.37 19.25
CA VAL A 15 -4.42 -9.68 18.62
C VAL A 15 -4.62 -10.60 17.42
N LYS A 16 -5.49 -11.60 17.55
CA LYS A 16 -5.81 -12.55 16.48
C LYS A 16 -6.53 -11.88 15.30
N THR A 17 -7.53 -11.06 15.56
CA THR A 17 -8.24 -10.31 14.50
C THR A 17 -7.31 -9.34 13.79
N ALA A 18 -6.48 -8.59 14.53
CA ALA A 18 -5.50 -7.70 13.92
C ALA A 18 -4.48 -8.44 13.04
N ALA A 19 -4.03 -9.63 13.46
CA ALA A 19 -3.16 -10.48 12.65
C ALA A 19 -3.86 -11.05 11.41
N GLN A 20 -5.15 -11.40 11.51
CA GLN A 20 -5.95 -11.90 10.38
C GLN A 20 -6.21 -10.80 9.33
N ASP A 21 -6.52 -9.59 9.77
CA ASP A 21 -6.69 -8.43 8.88
C ASP A 21 -5.37 -8.05 8.21
N ALA A 22 -4.26 -8.07 8.95
CA ALA A 22 -2.93 -7.86 8.39
C ALA A 22 -2.59 -8.91 7.32
N ASN A 23 -2.92 -10.19 7.55
CA ASN A 23 -2.75 -11.26 6.57
C ASN A 23 -3.65 -11.06 5.35
N ALA A 24 -4.93 -10.70 5.52
CA ALA A 24 -5.84 -10.43 4.41
C ALA A 24 -5.37 -9.24 3.54
N VAL A 25 -4.72 -8.24 4.15
CA VAL A 25 -4.06 -7.14 3.43
C VAL A 25 -2.80 -7.61 2.70
N GLN A 26 -2.07 -8.58 3.24
CA GLN A 26 -0.92 -9.19 2.55
C GLN A 26 -1.34 -10.13 1.41
N ASP A 27 -2.45 -10.85 1.59
CA ASP A 27 -3.09 -11.79 0.65
C ASP A 27 -3.92 -11.10 -0.44
N ALA A 28 -4.12 -9.78 -0.34
CA ALA A 28 -4.62 -8.99 -1.45
C ALA A 28 -3.56 -8.99 -2.58
N VAL A 29 -3.69 -9.97 -3.46
CA VAL A 29 -2.72 -10.38 -4.50
C VAL A 29 -2.71 -9.49 -5.75
N ASN A 30 -3.55 -8.47 -5.83
CA ASN A 30 -3.57 -7.58 -6.99
C ASN A 30 -3.90 -6.13 -6.62
N LEU A 31 -3.47 -5.22 -7.51
CA LEU A 31 -3.63 -3.78 -7.36
C LEU A 31 -5.09 -3.36 -7.17
N ILE A 32 -6.05 -4.02 -7.83
CA ILE A 32 -7.48 -3.68 -7.75
C ILE A 32 -7.99 -3.87 -6.31
N ALA A 33 -7.67 -4.99 -5.67
CA ALA A 33 -8.11 -5.29 -4.32
C ALA A 33 -7.54 -4.29 -3.30
N ILE A 34 -6.24 -3.99 -3.38
CA ILE A 34 -5.56 -3.04 -2.48
C ILE A 34 -6.13 -1.63 -2.66
N VAL A 35 -6.24 -1.14 -3.89
CA VAL A 35 -6.75 0.23 -4.16
C VAL A 35 -8.20 0.36 -3.71
N GLY A 36 -9.04 -0.66 -3.98
CA GLY A 36 -10.43 -0.66 -3.53
C GLY A 36 -10.57 -0.64 -2.00
N CYS A 37 -9.72 -1.37 -1.28
CA CYS A 37 -9.69 -1.35 0.17
C CYS A 37 -9.19 0.01 0.70
N PHE A 38 -8.07 0.49 0.17
CA PHE A 38 -7.46 1.75 0.58
C PHE A 38 -8.42 2.93 0.41
N HIS A 39 -9.13 3.00 -0.72
CA HIS A 39 -10.15 4.01 -0.97
C HIS A 39 -11.24 4.04 0.12
N ARG A 40 -11.78 2.88 0.53
CA ARG A 40 -12.78 2.80 1.61
C ARG A 40 -12.23 3.32 2.94
N HIS A 41 -10.99 2.98 3.26
CA HIS A 41 -10.34 3.47 4.48
C HIS A 41 -10.06 4.97 4.45
N LEU A 42 -9.59 5.52 3.32
CA LEU A 42 -9.40 6.97 3.16
C LEU A 42 -10.71 7.74 3.34
N LEU A 43 -11.81 7.24 2.77
CA LEU A 43 -13.12 7.85 2.96
C LEU A 43 -13.57 7.82 4.43
N ALA A 44 -13.41 6.68 5.12
CA ALA A 44 -13.77 6.56 6.52
C ALA A 44 -12.95 7.51 7.42
N LEU A 45 -11.63 7.59 7.21
CA LEU A 45 -10.75 8.50 7.95
C LEU A 45 -11.10 9.98 7.67
N ARG A 46 -11.44 10.30 6.42
CA ARG A 46 -11.89 11.64 6.06
C ARG A 46 -13.21 12.01 6.74
N GLN A 47 -14.15 11.09 6.80
CA GLN A 47 -15.42 11.27 7.52
C GLN A 47 -15.21 11.43 9.04
N ALA A 48 -14.14 10.82 9.58
CA ALA A 48 -13.72 11.02 10.96
C ALA A 48 -12.96 12.35 11.20
N GLY A 49 -12.78 13.18 10.17
CA GLY A 49 -12.20 14.52 10.28
C GLY A 49 -10.72 14.62 9.92
N LEU A 50 -10.06 13.53 9.51
CA LEU A 50 -8.67 13.59 9.03
C LEU A 50 -8.63 14.14 7.60
N CYS A 51 -7.72 15.06 7.31
CA CYS A 51 -7.58 15.62 5.96
C CYS A 51 -6.15 16.05 5.65
N GLY A 52 -5.86 16.22 4.35
CA GLY A 52 -4.57 16.72 3.89
C GLY A 52 -3.41 15.85 4.40
N ASP A 53 -2.42 16.51 4.98
CA ASP A 53 -1.19 15.87 5.45
C ASP A 53 -1.42 14.85 6.56
N ASP A 54 -2.39 15.07 7.45
CA ASP A 54 -2.73 14.12 8.51
C ASP A 54 -3.24 12.81 7.93
N LEU A 55 -4.07 12.88 6.89
CA LEU A 55 -4.59 11.71 6.20
C LEU A 55 -3.49 11.00 5.38
N ASN A 56 -2.62 11.77 4.72
CA ASN A 56 -1.53 11.25 3.89
C ASN A 56 -0.47 10.52 4.73
N ASN A 57 -0.18 11.02 5.93
CA ASN A 57 0.82 10.47 6.84
C ASN A 57 0.22 9.52 7.89
N HIS A 58 -1.09 9.29 7.85
CA HIS A 58 -1.74 8.36 8.77
C HIS A 58 -1.13 6.95 8.62
N PRO A 59 -0.82 6.23 9.72
CA PRO A 59 -0.17 4.92 9.64
C PRO A 59 -0.89 3.89 8.75
N ALA A 60 -2.23 3.93 8.72
CA ALA A 60 -3.00 3.09 7.80
C ALA A 60 -2.72 3.42 6.32
N SER A 61 -2.63 4.72 5.98
CA SER A 61 -2.30 5.17 4.61
C SER A 61 -0.90 4.72 4.23
N LEU A 62 0.08 4.87 5.13
CA LEU A 62 1.45 4.43 4.89
C LEU A 62 1.55 2.90 4.72
N ALA A 63 0.77 2.11 5.46
CA ALA A 63 0.74 0.65 5.31
C ALA A 63 0.20 0.22 3.94
N PHE A 64 -0.87 0.85 3.45
CA PHE A 64 -1.40 0.60 2.10
C PHE A 64 -0.40 1.02 1.01
N VAL A 65 0.21 2.20 1.14
CA VAL A 65 1.23 2.69 0.19
C VAL A 65 2.45 1.77 0.16
N SER A 66 2.91 1.28 1.31
CA SER A 66 4.00 0.30 1.39
C SER A 66 3.67 -0.99 0.62
N LYS A 67 2.43 -1.49 0.74
CA LYS A 67 1.99 -2.68 -0.02
C LYS A 67 1.89 -2.39 -1.52
N LEU A 68 1.40 -1.21 -1.93
CA LEU A 68 1.40 -0.79 -3.34
C LEU A 68 2.82 -0.75 -3.90
N ASN A 69 3.76 -0.18 -3.16
CA ASN A 69 5.18 -0.15 -3.55
C ASN A 69 5.75 -1.56 -3.70
N SER A 70 5.44 -2.46 -2.77
CA SER A 70 5.86 -3.87 -2.83
C SER A 70 5.32 -4.60 -4.06
N LEU A 71 4.04 -4.39 -4.43
CA LEU A 71 3.43 -5.01 -5.60
C LEU A 71 4.03 -4.47 -6.91
N CYS A 72 4.29 -3.17 -6.99
CA CYS A 72 4.87 -2.55 -8.19
C CYS A 72 6.38 -2.72 -8.30
N ARG A 73 7.06 -3.11 -7.19
CA ARG A 73 8.52 -3.14 -7.06
C ARG A 73 9.14 -1.82 -7.54
N MET A 74 8.70 -0.73 -6.91
CA MET A 74 9.12 0.60 -7.34
C MET A 74 10.55 0.91 -6.94
N THR A 75 11.32 1.35 -7.93
CA THR A 75 12.65 1.95 -7.78
C THR A 75 12.62 3.30 -8.47
N THR A 76 13.59 4.16 -8.15
CA THR A 76 13.71 5.48 -8.79
C THR A 76 13.81 5.38 -10.30
N GLU A 77 14.56 4.39 -10.82
CA GLU A 77 14.72 4.20 -12.26
C GLU A 77 13.39 3.81 -12.92
N ARG A 78 12.63 2.91 -12.30
CA ARG A 78 11.33 2.50 -12.85
C ARG A 78 10.28 3.60 -12.75
N GLU A 79 10.35 4.45 -11.71
CA GLU A 79 9.52 5.65 -11.61
C GLU A 79 9.80 6.62 -12.76
N MET A 80 11.08 6.94 -13.02
CA MET A 80 11.47 7.80 -14.14
C MET A 80 11.04 7.22 -15.50
N ALA A 81 11.23 5.91 -15.69
CA ALA A 81 10.79 5.22 -16.91
C ALA A 81 9.26 5.26 -17.07
N ALA A 82 8.50 5.10 -15.98
CA ALA A 82 7.04 5.19 -16.01
C ALA A 82 6.56 6.59 -16.39
N PHE A 83 7.19 7.65 -15.87
CA PHE A 83 6.84 9.03 -16.26
C PHE A 83 7.10 9.28 -17.74
N SER A 84 8.28 8.92 -18.26
CA SER A 84 8.57 9.04 -19.69
C SER A 84 7.61 8.21 -20.55
N ALA A 85 7.23 7.02 -20.08
CA ALA A 85 6.27 6.17 -20.78
C ALA A 85 4.87 6.80 -20.83
N ILE A 86 4.43 7.45 -19.75
CA ILE A 86 3.14 8.17 -19.73
C ILE A 86 3.15 9.34 -20.72
N ASP A 87 4.23 10.11 -20.79
CA ASP A 87 4.34 11.22 -21.73
C ASP A 87 4.21 10.74 -23.18
N LYS A 88 4.92 9.67 -23.55
CA LYS A 88 4.84 9.04 -24.88
C LYS A 88 3.44 8.49 -25.18
N LEU A 89 2.84 7.79 -24.22
CA LEU A 89 1.47 7.29 -24.35
C LEU A 89 0.47 8.43 -24.57
N ALA A 90 0.66 9.58 -23.91
CA ALA A 90 -0.19 10.76 -24.08
C ALA A 90 -0.09 11.37 -25.48
N GLU A 91 1.05 11.22 -26.15
CA GLU A 91 1.28 11.63 -27.55
C GLU A 91 0.80 10.59 -28.57
N GLY A 92 0.27 9.44 -28.10
CA GLY A 92 -0.22 8.35 -28.95
C GLY A 92 0.88 7.38 -29.39
N GLU A 93 2.08 7.47 -28.83
CA GLU A 93 3.17 6.55 -29.10
C GLU A 93 3.02 5.24 -28.32
N SER A 94 3.53 4.15 -28.89
CA SER A 94 3.61 2.86 -28.18
C SER A 94 4.86 2.80 -27.32
N VAL A 95 4.75 2.18 -26.14
CA VAL A 95 5.85 2.01 -25.19
C VAL A 95 6.00 0.54 -24.82
N GLU A 96 7.24 0.06 -24.78
CA GLU A 96 7.57 -1.21 -24.14
C GLU A 96 7.82 -0.97 -22.66
N TYR A 97 7.45 -1.93 -21.81
CA TYR A 97 7.63 -1.83 -20.36
C TYR A 97 7.91 -3.18 -19.74
N ASP A 98 8.69 -3.17 -18.66
CA ASP A 98 9.08 -4.37 -17.95
C ASP A 98 7.95 -4.89 -17.06
N VAL A 99 7.57 -6.14 -17.29
CA VAL A 99 6.66 -6.91 -16.42
C VAL A 99 7.48 -7.81 -15.52
N ILE A 100 7.47 -7.53 -14.21
CA ILE A 100 8.20 -8.36 -13.22
C ILE A 100 7.18 -9.22 -12.44
N PRO A 101 7.23 -10.57 -12.55
CA PRO A 101 6.28 -11.45 -11.87
C PRO A 101 6.40 -11.39 -10.35
N ILE A 102 5.28 -11.36 -9.63
CA ILE A 102 5.24 -11.33 -8.14
C ILE A 102 5.94 -12.56 -7.55
#